data_AF-A0A0A9ZI54-F1
#
_entry.id   AF-A0A0A9ZI54-F1
#
_cell.length_a   1.000
_cell.length_b   1.000
_cell.length_c   1.000
_cell.angle_alpha   90.00
_cell.angle_beta   90.00
_cell.angle_gamma   90.00
#
_symmetry.space_group_name_H-M   'P 1'
#
loop_
_entity.id
_entity.type
_entity.pdbx_description
1 polymer ?
#
loop_
_entity_poly.entity_id
_entity_poly.type
_entity_poly.pdbx_seq_one_letter_code
_entity_poly.pdbx_strand_id
1 'polypeptide(L)'
;MWKKSGQTYWQSTPFRAVAEPGIQLKLVNSVTGPGQMLRNSLWQTGDTPDQVKLLWKDPRNVGWKEKTAYRWLLIHRPKISLIRLKIFEGERLVADSGNLFDQTLRGGRLGVFCFSQEMIIWADLVYRCNENLPIEIHRELPPRLQQEINVDTVNAWFRT
;
A
#
# COMPACT_ATOMS: atom_id res chain seq x y z
N MET A 1 -2.40 -4.57 -0.83
CA MET A 1 -3.02 -5.87 -0.47
C MET A 1 -1.96 -6.77 0.15
N TRP A 2 -2.36 -7.78 0.94
CA TRP A 2 -1.42 -8.75 1.52
C TRP A 2 -2.06 -10.15 1.50
N LYS A 3 -1.45 -11.09 0.78
CA LYS A 3 -1.94 -12.47 0.68
C LYS A 3 -1.08 -13.41 1.54
N LYS A 4 -1.72 -14.40 2.17
CA LYS A 4 -1.05 -15.41 3.01
C LYS A 4 -0.16 -16.36 2.21
N SER A 5 -0.67 -16.86 1.08
CA SER A 5 -0.02 -17.90 0.29
C SER A 5 -0.14 -17.60 -1.20
N GLY A 6 0.77 -18.18 -1.99
CA GLY A 6 0.69 -18.12 -3.44
C GLY A 6 -0.54 -18.87 -3.94
N GLN A 7 -1.28 -18.30 -4.89
CA GLN A 7 -2.47 -18.92 -5.45
C GLN A 7 -2.76 -18.37 -6.85
N THR A 8 -2.99 -19.26 -7.81
CA THR A 8 -3.59 -18.88 -9.09
C THR A 8 -5.08 -18.65 -8.91
N TYR A 9 -5.61 -17.55 -9.45
CA TYR A 9 -7.05 -17.28 -9.42
C TYR A 9 -7.79 -18.37 -10.19
N TRP A 10 -8.93 -18.83 -9.66
CA TRP A 10 -9.64 -19.98 -10.23
C TRP A 10 -10.32 -19.67 -11.57
N GLN A 11 -10.56 -18.40 -11.89
CA GLN A 11 -11.06 -18.00 -13.22
C GLN A 11 -9.89 -17.50 -14.08
N SER A 12 -9.52 -18.31 -15.07
CA SER A 12 -8.46 -18.01 -16.04
C SER A 12 -8.87 -17.00 -17.12
N THR A 13 -10.15 -16.65 -17.21
CA THR A 13 -10.67 -15.58 -18.07
C THR A 13 -10.83 -14.29 -17.25
N PRO A 14 -10.44 -13.11 -17.76
CA PRO A 14 -9.91 -12.85 -19.11
C PRO A 14 -8.43 -13.19 -19.30
N PHE A 15 -7.68 -13.42 -18.22
CA PHE A 15 -6.31 -13.92 -18.29
C PHE A 15 -5.94 -14.68 -17.01
N ARG A 16 -4.94 -15.56 -17.09
CA ARG A 16 -4.46 -16.32 -15.93
C ARG A 16 -3.77 -15.38 -14.93
N ALA A 17 -4.44 -15.11 -13.81
CA ALA A 17 -3.91 -14.28 -12.74
C ALA A 17 -3.26 -15.13 -11.63
N VAL A 18 -2.02 -14.84 -11.27
CA VAL A 18 -1.26 -15.51 -10.21
C VAL A 18 -0.95 -14.51 -9.11
N ALA A 19 -1.42 -14.80 -7.90
CA ALA A 19 -1.07 -14.03 -6.71
C ALA A 19 0.08 -14.70 -5.97
N GLU A 20 1.07 -13.91 -5.62
CA GLU A 20 2.16 -14.27 -4.72
C GLU A 20 1.85 -13.80 -3.30
N PRO A 21 2.43 -14.44 -2.26
CA PRO A 21 2.34 -13.94 -0.90
C PRO A 21 3.05 -12.58 -0.76
N GLY A 22 2.93 -11.95 0.41
CA GLY A 22 3.59 -10.68 0.69
C GLY A 22 2.71 -9.46 0.47
N ILE A 23 3.20 -8.32 0.97
CA ILE A 23 2.52 -7.04 0.90
C ILE A 23 2.80 -6.43 -0.47
N GLN A 24 1.76 -5.87 -1.07
CA GLN A 24 1.82 -5.22 -2.38
C GLN A 24 1.13 -3.87 -2.31
N LEU A 25 1.80 -2.83 -2.82
CA LEU A 25 1.22 -1.53 -3.12
C LEU A 25 0.92 -1.47 -4.61
N LYS A 26 -0.34 -1.22 -4.94
CA LYS A 26 -0.82 -1.17 -6.32
C LYS A 26 -1.54 0.14 -6.58
N LEU A 27 -1.28 0.71 -7.74
CA LEU A 27 -2.06 1.79 -8.33
C LEU A 27 -3.12 1.16 -9.23
N VAL A 28 -4.39 1.50 -9.00
CA VAL A 28 -5.49 1.11 -9.89
C VAL A 28 -5.86 2.33 -10.74
N ASN A 29 -5.70 2.21 -12.05
CA ASN A 29 -6.13 3.20 -13.03
C ASN A 29 -6.72 2.45 -14.22
N SER A 30 -7.95 1.97 -14.04
CA SER A 30 -8.58 1.01 -14.93
C SER A 30 -9.42 1.68 -16.00
N VAL A 31 -9.17 1.32 -17.27
CA VAL A 31 -9.99 1.76 -18.41
C VAL A 31 -11.33 1.02 -18.53
N THR A 32 -11.48 -0.14 -17.87
CA THR A 32 -12.72 -0.95 -17.95
C THR A 32 -13.62 -0.79 -16.73
N GLY A 33 -13.07 -0.32 -15.61
CA GLY A 33 -13.79 -0.21 -14.35
C GLY A 33 -14.08 -1.58 -13.69
N PRO A 34 -15.03 -1.64 -12.76
CA PRO A 34 -15.40 -2.88 -12.08
C PRO A 34 -15.87 -3.95 -13.07
N GLY A 35 -15.17 -5.09 -13.11
CA GLY A 35 -15.46 -6.18 -14.03
C GLY A 35 -14.42 -7.29 -13.99
N GLN A 36 -14.53 -8.27 -14.89
CA GLN A 36 -13.65 -9.45 -14.89
C GLN A 36 -12.18 -9.10 -15.14
N MET A 37 -11.92 -8.07 -15.96
CA MET A 37 -10.58 -7.59 -16.25
C MET A 37 -9.92 -7.02 -14.98
N LEU A 38 -10.51 -5.98 -14.38
CA LEU A 38 -9.98 -5.40 -13.15
C LEU A 38 -9.90 -6.42 -12.00
N ARG A 39 -10.86 -7.33 -11.90
CA ARG A 39 -10.83 -8.42 -10.92
C ARG A 39 -9.56 -9.27 -11.05
N ASN A 40 -9.23 -9.76 -12.24
CA ASN A 40 -8.03 -10.57 -12.45
C ASN A 40 -6.75 -9.74 -12.23
N SER A 41 -6.74 -8.47 -12.65
CA SER A 41 -5.62 -7.54 -12.42
C SER A 41 -5.37 -7.24 -10.95
N LEU A 42 -6.43 -7.11 -10.14
CA LEU A 42 -6.30 -6.94 -8.70
C LEU A 42 -5.68 -8.19 -8.05
N TRP A 43 -6.01 -9.39 -8.53
CA TRP A 43 -5.44 -10.64 -8.02
C TRP A 43 -3.97 -10.84 -8.42
N GLN A 44 -3.63 -10.59 -9.69
CA GLN A 44 -2.29 -10.78 -10.24
C GLN A 44 -1.21 -10.01 -9.46
N THR A 45 -0.12 -10.67 -9.07
CA THR A 45 1.09 -9.96 -8.63
C THR A 45 1.84 -9.45 -9.86
N GLY A 46 1.87 -8.14 -10.05
CA GLY A 46 2.54 -7.49 -11.16
C GLY A 46 1.65 -6.45 -11.84
N ASP A 47 2.14 -5.95 -12.97
CA ASP A 47 1.41 -5.00 -13.78
C ASP A 47 0.38 -5.72 -14.66
N THR A 48 -0.76 -5.07 -14.88
CA THR A 48 -1.69 -5.39 -15.95
C THR A 48 -1.94 -4.10 -16.75
N PRO A 49 -1.56 -4.05 -18.03
CA PRO A 49 -1.74 -2.88 -18.87
C PRO A 49 -3.15 -2.31 -18.77
N ASP A 50 -3.26 -0.98 -18.68
CA ASP A 50 -4.52 -0.22 -18.63
C ASP A 50 -5.45 -0.57 -17.45
N GLN A 51 -4.95 -1.29 -16.44
CA GLN A 51 -5.75 -1.73 -15.28
C GLN A 51 -5.08 -1.39 -13.96
N VAL A 52 -3.92 -2.01 -13.69
CA VAL A 52 -3.28 -2.01 -12.37
C VAL A 52 -1.77 -2.02 -12.54
N LYS A 53 -1.07 -1.17 -11.79
CA LYS A 53 0.39 -1.13 -11.73
C LYS A 53 0.87 -1.50 -10.32
N LEU A 54 1.85 -2.39 -10.23
CA LEU A 54 2.53 -2.75 -9.00
C LEU A 54 3.60 -1.71 -8.69
N LEU A 55 3.32 -0.83 -7.74
CA LEU A 55 4.27 0.20 -7.31
C LEU A 55 5.39 -0.38 -6.45
N TRP A 56 5.05 -1.35 -5.61
CA TRP A 56 6.00 -2.01 -4.73
C TRP A 56 5.48 -3.35 -4.24
N LYS A 57 6.42 -4.27 -3.99
CA LYS A 57 6.18 -5.55 -3.36
C LYS A 57 7.24 -5.79 -2.30
N ASP A 58 6.80 -6.31 -1.15
CA ASP A 58 7.71 -6.73 -0.08
C ASP A 58 8.71 -7.79 -0.60
N PRO A 59 10.02 -7.50 -0.61
CA PRO A 59 11.02 -8.42 -1.16
C PRO A 59 11.13 -9.71 -0.35
N ARG A 60 10.68 -9.71 0.92
CA ARG A 60 10.69 -10.91 1.76
C ARG A 60 9.66 -11.93 1.30
N ASN A 61 8.63 -11.50 0.56
CA ASN A 61 7.60 -12.37 0.00
C ASN A 61 6.87 -13.22 1.05
N VAL A 62 6.69 -12.68 2.27
CA VAL A 62 6.09 -13.40 3.40
C VAL A 62 4.62 -13.02 3.57
N GLY A 63 3.75 -14.02 3.61
CA GLY A 63 2.32 -13.82 3.88
C GLY A 63 2.01 -13.44 5.34
N TRP A 64 0.80 -12.96 5.58
CA TRP A 64 0.33 -12.71 6.94
C TRP A 64 0.14 -14.02 7.72
N LYS A 65 0.23 -13.94 9.04
CA LYS A 65 0.00 -15.06 9.97
C LYS A 65 -1.42 -15.03 10.52
N GLU A 66 -1.99 -16.20 10.74
CA GLU A 66 -3.32 -16.33 11.34
C GLU A 66 -3.36 -15.73 12.73
N LYS A 67 -4.52 -15.17 13.12
CA LYS A 67 -4.79 -14.63 14.47
C LYS A 67 -3.68 -13.69 14.98
N THR A 68 -3.01 -12.99 14.08
CA THR A 68 -1.89 -12.10 14.38
C THR A 68 -2.30 -10.67 14.09
N ALA A 69 -2.08 -9.78 15.06
CA ALA A 69 -2.35 -8.36 14.89
C ALA A 69 -1.19 -7.67 14.14
N TYR A 70 -1.55 -6.85 13.17
CA TYR A 70 -0.62 -6.00 12.44
C TYR A 70 -1.11 -4.55 12.47
N ARG A 71 -0.19 -3.61 12.62
CA ARG A 71 -0.48 -2.17 12.48
C ARG A 71 0.13 -1.68 11.18
N TRP A 72 -0.63 -0.97 10.36
CA TRP A 72 -0.08 -0.27 9.20
C TRP A 72 -0.04 1.23 9.44
N LEU A 73 0.93 1.89 8.83
CA LEU A 73 1.03 3.33 8.73
C LEU A 73 1.21 3.70 7.26
N LEU A 74 0.24 4.41 6.72
CA LEU A 74 0.29 4.93 5.35
C LEU A 74 0.56 6.44 5.39
N ILE A 75 1.60 6.86 4.69
CA ILE A 75 1.94 8.26 4.49
C ILE A 75 1.76 8.55 3.01
N HIS A 76 0.88 9.50 2.72
CA HIS A 76 0.62 9.97 1.37
C HIS A 76 0.75 11.49 1.37
N ARG A 77 1.60 12.04 0.50
CA ARG A 77 1.78 13.48 0.28
C ARG A 77 1.64 13.78 -1.22
N PRO A 78 0.41 13.98 -1.70
CA PRO A 78 0.15 14.23 -3.12
C PRO A 78 0.96 15.38 -3.73
N LYS A 79 1.22 16.44 -2.95
CA LYS A 79 2.01 17.60 -3.40
C LYS A 79 3.38 17.21 -3.98
N ILE A 80 4.04 16.24 -3.35
CA ILE A 80 5.36 15.72 -3.77
C ILE A 80 5.28 14.29 -4.31
N SER A 81 4.06 13.80 -4.60
CA SER A 81 3.80 12.44 -5.09
C SER A 81 4.29 11.30 -4.19
N LEU A 82 4.57 11.56 -2.90
CA LEU A 82 5.16 10.58 -1.99
C LEU A 82 4.10 9.61 -1.45
N ILE A 83 4.42 8.32 -1.49
CA ILE A 83 3.70 7.22 -0.85
C ILE A 83 4.71 6.41 -0.04
N ARG A 84 4.42 6.14 1.24
CA ARG A 84 5.19 5.21 2.06
C ARG A 84 4.26 4.39 2.95
N LEU A 85 4.43 3.08 2.94
CA LEU A 85 3.72 2.13 3.78
C LEU A 85 4.70 1.47 4.74
N LYS A 86 4.43 1.57 6.03
CA LYS A 86 5.10 0.79 7.07
C LYS A 86 4.10 -0.19 7.69
N ILE A 87 4.55 -1.41 7.98
CA ILE A 87 3.75 -2.43 8.66
C ILE A 87 4.54 -2.97 9.85
N PHE A 88 3.85 -3.13 10.97
CA PHE A 88 4.40 -3.56 12.25
C PHE A 88 3.66 -4.81 12.73
N GLU A 89 4.41 -5.70 13.38
CA GLU A 89 3.88 -6.80 14.17
C GLU A 89 4.24 -6.53 15.64
N GLY A 90 3.25 -6.14 16.45
CA GLY A 90 3.54 -5.48 17.72
C GLY A 90 4.32 -4.18 17.49
N GLU A 91 5.43 -4.00 18.21
CA GLU A 91 6.33 -2.85 18.05
C GLU A 91 7.37 -3.05 16.93
N ARG A 92 7.51 -4.27 16.40
CA ARG A 92 8.55 -4.60 15.44
C ARG A 92 8.13 -4.20 14.04
N LEU A 93 8.91 -3.31 13.42
CA LEU A 93 8.77 -3.00 11.99
C LEU A 93 9.06 -4.26 11.17
N VAL A 94 8.04 -4.74 10.45
CA VAL A 94 8.18 -5.91 9.59
C VAL A 94 8.36 -5.50 8.14
N ALA A 95 7.66 -4.50 7.64
CA ALA A 95 7.82 -4.06 6.25
C ALA A 95 7.88 -2.54 6.16
N ASP A 96 8.75 -2.03 5.32
CA ASP A 96 8.83 -0.62 4.93
C ASP A 96 8.99 -0.55 3.42
N SER A 97 8.07 0.14 2.74
CA SER A 97 8.17 0.34 1.29
C SER A 97 9.29 1.30 0.89
N GLY A 98 9.81 2.07 1.85
CA GLY A 98 10.58 3.28 1.55
C GLY A 98 9.71 4.34 0.89
N ASN A 99 10.37 5.39 0.41
CA ASN A 99 9.72 6.48 -0.31
C ASN A 99 9.43 6.07 -1.76
N LEU A 100 8.16 5.87 -2.09
CA LEU A 100 7.68 5.65 -3.45
C LEU A 100 7.11 6.95 -4.01
N PHE A 101 7.25 7.14 -5.32
CA PHE A 101 6.77 8.35 -5.99
C PHE A 101 5.82 8.00 -7.13
N ASP A 102 4.55 8.42 -7.01
CA ASP A 102 3.54 8.29 -8.05
C ASP A 102 2.57 9.47 -8.01
N GLN A 103 2.32 10.08 -9.18
CA GLN A 103 1.54 11.31 -9.31
C GLN A 103 0.14 11.11 -9.89
N THR A 104 -0.27 9.85 -10.10
CA THR A 104 -1.50 9.51 -10.83
C THR A 104 -2.73 9.96 -10.06
N LEU A 105 -2.75 9.77 -8.75
CA LEU A 105 -3.87 10.13 -7.88
C LEU A 105 -3.43 11.21 -6.89
N ARG A 106 -3.87 12.45 -7.10
CA ARG A 106 -3.44 13.62 -6.31
C ARG A 106 -4.23 13.83 -5.01
N GLY A 107 -4.75 12.77 -4.43
CA GLY A 107 -5.62 12.79 -3.26
C GLY A 107 -6.78 11.81 -3.40
N GLY A 108 -7.71 11.82 -2.46
CA GLY A 108 -8.90 10.98 -2.52
C GLY A 108 -9.43 10.59 -1.14
N ARG A 109 -10.27 9.55 -1.14
CA ARG A 109 -10.86 8.97 0.07
C ARG A 109 -10.04 7.77 0.56
N LEU A 110 -10.21 7.43 1.83
CA LEU A 110 -9.63 6.23 2.43
C LEU A 110 -10.70 5.13 2.57
N GLY A 111 -10.25 3.89 2.57
CA GLY A 111 -11.11 2.72 2.75
C GLY A 111 -10.27 1.48 3.01
N VAL A 112 -10.95 0.40 3.38
CA VAL A 112 -10.35 -0.92 3.56
C VAL A 112 -10.68 -1.82 2.38
N PHE A 113 -9.81 -2.78 2.10
CA PHE A 113 -9.94 -3.65 0.94
C PHE A 113 -9.82 -5.12 1.35
N CYS A 114 -10.72 -5.94 0.84
CA CYS A 114 -10.68 -7.39 0.93
C CYS A 114 -10.95 -7.99 -0.45
N PHE A 115 -10.32 -9.13 -0.74
CA PHE A 115 -10.64 -9.94 -1.90
C PHE A 115 -10.53 -11.43 -1.53
N SER A 116 -11.69 -12.09 -1.41
CA SER A 116 -11.81 -13.53 -1.16
C SER A 116 -11.14 -14.00 0.14
N GLN A 117 -11.29 -13.21 1.21
CA GLN A 117 -10.82 -13.56 2.55
C GLN A 117 -11.89 -13.18 3.58
N GLU A 118 -12.35 -14.17 4.34
CA GLU A 118 -13.31 -13.98 5.42
C GLU A 118 -12.63 -13.61 6.74
N MET A 119 -13.44 -13.16 7.70
CA MET A 119 -13.03 -12.92 9.09
C MET A 119 -11.88 -11.92 9.27
N ILE A 120 -11.84 -10.87 8.44
CA ILE A 120 -10.90 -9.76 8.62
C ILE A 120 -11.47 -8.76 9.61
N ILE A 121 -10.63 -8.33 10.55
CA ILE A 121 -10.93 -7.25 11.48
C ILE A 121 -10.06 -6.05 11.12
N TRP A 122 -10.69 -4.91 10.84
CA TRP A 122 -10.04 -3.61 10.77
C TRP A 122 -10.42 -2.84 12.03
N ALA A 123 -9.46 -2.65 12.92
CA ALA A 123 -9.66 -2.01 14.22
C ALA A 123 -8.73 -0.80 14.38
N ASP A 124 -9.10 0.13 15.28
CA ASP A 124 -8.31 1.33 15.60
C ASP A 124 -7.92 2.14 14.34
N LEU A 125 -8.86 2.31 13.41
CA LEU A 125 -8.63 3.09 12.20
C LEU A 125 -8.59 4.57 12.54
N VAL A 126 -7.41 5.17 12.37
CA VAL A 126 -7.18 6.60 12.57
C VAL A 126 -6.60 7.21 11.31
N TYR A 127 -7.15 8.35 10.90
CA TYR A 127 -6.58 9.18 9.83
C TYR A 127 -6.42 10.62 10.32
N ARG A 128 -5.46 11.33 9.75
CA ARG A 128 -5.20 12.74 10.03
C ARG A 128 -4.85 13.46 8.73
N CYS A 129 -5.39 14.65 8.53
CA CYS A 129 -4.86 15.57 7.52
C CYS A 129 -3.48 16.04 7.99
N ASN A 130 -2.45 15.82 7.19
CA ASN A 130 -1.11 16.29 7.51
C ASN A 130 -0.35 16.60 6.22
N GLU A 131 0.06 17.86 6.09
CA GLU A 131 0.85 18.35 4.96
C GLU A 131 2.35 18.22 5.19
N ASN A 132 2.78 18.19 6.45
CA ASN A 132 4.16 18.11 6.86
C ASN A 132 4.64 16.66 6.87
N LEU A 133 5.96 16.45 6.82
CA LEU A 133 6.54 15.11 6.78
C LEU A 133 7.40 14.84 8.02
N PRO A 134 7.33 13.64 8.63
CA PRO A 134 8.24 13.27 9.70
C PRO A 134 9.70 13.43 9.27
N ILE A 135 10.54 13.92 10.18
CA ILE A 135 11.96 14.25 9.90
C ILE A 135 12.74 13.06 9.32
N GLU A 136 12.50 11.85 9.82
CA GLU A 136 13.15 10.62 9.35
C GLU A 136 12.90 10.40 7.86
N ILE A 137 11.66 10.61 7.42
CA ILE A 137 11.23 10.39 6.03
C ILE A 137 11.67 11.55 5.14
N HIS A 138 11.63 12.77 5.68
CA HIS A 138 12.10 13.98 4.99
C HIS A 138 13.58 13.90 4.62
N ARG A 139 14.42 13.41 5.53
CA ARG A 139 15.86 13.24 5.27
C ARG A 139 16.17 12.26 4.15
N GLU A 140 15.29 11.29 3.90
CA GLU A 140 15.40 10.34 2.79
C GLU A 140 14.92 10.92 1.44
N LEU A 141 14.36 12.14 1.40
CA LEU A 141 13.93 12.77 0.16
C LEU A 141 15.11 13.35 -0.64
N PRO A 142 15.02 13.41 -1.99
CA PRO A 142 15.94 14.19 -2.80
C PRO A 142 15.94 15.68 -2.39
N PRO A 143 17.08 16.40 -2.49
CA PRO A 143 17.19 17.79 -2.03
C PRO A 143 16.13 18.74 -2.60
N ARG A 144 15.74 18.53 -3.86
CA ARG A 144 14.67 19.28 -4.50
C ARG A 144 13.34 19.15 -3.74
N LEU A 145 12.93 17.92 -3.40
CA LEU A 145 11.65 17.68 -2.73
C LEU A 145 11.69 18.11 -1.25
N GLN A 146 12.86 18.08 -0.62
CA GLN A 146 13.03 18.60 0.75
C GLN A 146 12.65 20.08 0.87
N GLN A 147 12.86 20.88 -0.18
CA GLN A 147 12.49 22.29 -0.23
C GLN A 147 11.00 22.52 -0.50
N GLU A 148 10.30 21.52 -1.04
CA GLU A 148 8.89 21.62 -1.42
C GLU A 148 7.92 21.25 -0.27
N ILE A 149 8.43 20.63 0.81
CA ILE A 149 7.64 20.14 1.94
C ILE A 149 8.28 20.45 3.30
N ASN A 150 7.44 20.86 4.25
CA ASN A 150 7.87 21.18 5.60
C ASN A 150 8.04 19.91 6.45
N VAL A 151 8.91 20.00 7.45
CA VAL A 151 9.09 18.94 8.46
C VAL A 151 8.04 19.08 9.56
N ASP A 152 7.47 17.95 9.98
CA ASP A 152 6.63 17.89 11.18
C ASP A 152 7.52 17.85 12.42
N THR A 153 7.54 18.93 13.20
CA THR A 153 8.33 19.05 14.44
C THR A 153 7.62 18.42 15.64
N VAL A 154 6.37 17.98 15.49
CA VAL A 154 5.60 17.38 16.58
C VAL A 154 5.79 15.86 16.54
N ASN A 155 6.43 15.30 17.58
CA ASN A 155 6.70 13.86 17.76
C ASN A 155 5.44 13.00 18.02
N ALA A 156 4.30 13.33 17.40
CA ALA A 156 2.99 12.73 17.70
C ALA A 156 2.63 11.52 16.82
N TRP A 157 3.54 11.05 15.98
CA TRP A 157 3.28 9.96 15.03
C TRP A 157 3.36 8.56 15.65
N PHE A 158 4.14 8.40 16.72
CA PHE A 158 4.50 7.10 17.30
C PHE A 158 4.11 6.92 18.77
N ARG A 159 3.37 7.86 19.37
CA ARG A 159 2.84 7.65 20.71
C ARG A 159 1.58 6.80 20.62
N THR A 160 1.77 5.49 20.77
CA THR A 160 0.73 4.53 21.18
C THR A 160 0.17 4.89 22.55
#